data_AF-A0A3D5UYW5-F1
#
_entry.id   AF-A0A3D5UYW5-F1
#
_cell.length_a   1.000
_cell.length_b   1.000
_cell.length_c   1.000
_cell.angle_alpha   90.00
_cell.angle_beta   90.00
_cell.angle_gamma   90.00
#
_symmetry.space_group_name_H-M   'P 1'
#
loop_
_entity.id
_entity.type
_entity.pdbx_description
1 polymer ?
#
loop_
_entity_poly.entity_id
_entity_poly.type
_entity_poly.pdbx_seq_one_letter_code
_entity_poly.pdbx_strand_id
1 'polypeptide(L)'
;TGFIAEEYPDGFHGVPLSDDRAMKLAAIAVFMNEVHAARAVQISGQLANRPRTLPEEWVVAVDDWSRRVRAEETSGGLRVIFLDDAGNRTESHLVRSQWRPGQAVFRGEIDGDPMVVEIWRAKQGYRLRYRGAAAHAAVRTLTGHRLNQLMPEKVAPDTSKMLLCPMPG
;
A
#
# COMPACT_ATOMS: atom_id res chain seq x y z
N THR A 1 -9.11 -35.86 13.85
CA THR A 1 -10.00 -34.67 13.78
C THR A 1 -9.52 -33.52 14.65
N GLY A 2 -8.28 -33.53 15.17
CA GLY A 2 -7.71 -32.48 16.01
C GLY A 2 -7.08 -31.28 15.28
N PHE A 3 -7.10 -31.27 13.94
CA PHE A 3 -6.42 -30.28 13.10
C PHE A 3 -6.63 -28.82 13.54
N ILE A 4 -7.86 -28.41 13.87
CA ILE A 4 -8.12 -27.03 14.33
C ILE A 4 -7.47 -26.73 15.68
N ALA A 5 -7.51 -27.68 16.62
CA ALA A 5 -6.91 -27.50 17.94
C ALA A 5 -5.37 -27.56 17.89
N GLU A 6 -4.80 -28.29 16.92
CA GLU A 6 -3.36 -28.40 16.70
C GLU A 6 -2.80 -27.18 15.95
N GLU A 7 -3.47 -26.71 14.90
CA GLU A 7 -3.00 -25.58 14.06
C GLU A 7 -3.38 -24.20 14.62
N TYR A 8 -4.48 -24.11 15.38
CA TYR A 8 -4.98 -22.85 15.95
C TYR A 8 -5.33 -22.97 17.45
N PRO A 9 -4.39 -23.41 18.31
CA PRO A 9 -4.65 -23.59 19.74
C PRO A 9 -5.10 -22.29 20.43
N ASP A 10 -4.54 -21.15 20.02
CA ASP A 10 -4.80 -19.82 20.57
C ASP A 10 -5.68 -18.95 19.65
N GLY A 11 -6.32 -19.58 18.65
CA GLY A 11 -7.11 -18.91 17.62
C GLY A 11 -6.27 -18.44 16.42
N PHE A 12 -6.87 -17.61 15.57
CA PHE A 12 -6.22 -17.14 14.33
C PHE A 12 -5.49 -15.81 14.55
N HIS A 13 -4.16 -15.83 14.42
CA HIS A 13 -3.31 -14.65 14.60
C HIS A 13 -2.97 -13.90 13.31
N GLY A 14 -3.59 -14.27 12.18
CA GLY A 14 -3.19 -13.77 10.86
C GLY A 14 -2.13 -14.64 10.20
N VAL A 15 -1.94 -14.46 8.90
CA VAL A 15 -0.88 -15.13 8.13
C VAL A 15 0.24 -14.13 7.85
N PRO A 16 1.51 -14.45 8.17
CA PRO A 16 2.62 -13.58 7.82
C PRO A 16 2.73 -13.45 6.29
N LEU A 17 3.03 -12.24 5.81
CA LEU A 17 3.38 -12.06 4.41
C LEU A 17 4.78 -12.62 4.16
N SER A 18 4.92 -13.51 3.18
CA SER A 18 6.24 -13.82 2.63
C SER A 18 6.77 -12.61 1.86
N ASP A 19 8.10 -12.47 1.78
CA ASP A 19 8.76 -11.35 1.10
C ASP A 19 8.24 -11.13 -0.34
N ASP A 20 8.08 -12.19 -1.13
CA ASP A 20 7.48 -12.12 -2.48
C ASP A 20 6.08 -11.49 -2.48
N ARG A 21 5.22 -11.89 -1.53
CA ARG A 21 3.85 -11.36 -1.43
C ARG A 21 3.85 -9.90 -0.98
N ALA A 22 4.74 -9.55 -0.06
CA ALA A 22 4.90 -8.18 0.39
C ALA A 22 5.37 -7.27 -0.75
N MET A 23 6.32 -7.73 -1.57
CA MET A 23 6.81 -7.01 -2.76
C MET A 23 5.70 -6.85 -3.82
N LYS A 24 4.94 -7.91 -4.11
CA LYS A 24 3.78 -7.82 -5.02
C LYS A 24 2.70 -6.86 -4.51
N LEU A 25 2.39 -6.88 -3.21
CA LEU A 25 1.46 -5.93 -2.60
C LEU A 25 1.98 -4.49 -2.63
N ALA A 26 3.28 -4.29 -2.43
CA ALA A 26 3.93 -2.99 -2.58
C ALA A 26 3.78 -2.46 -4.02
N ALA A 27 4.01 -3.31 -5.03
CA ALA A 27 3.83 -2.95 -6.44
C ALA A 27 2.38 -2.54 -6.75
N ILE A 28 1.39 -3.26 -6.22
CA ILE A 28 -0.03 -2.90 -6.36
C ILE A 28 -0.31 -1.54 -5.69
N ALA A 29 0.25 -1.28 -4.50
CA ALA A 29 0.08 0.00 -3.82
C ALA A 29 0.64 1.17 -4.65
N VAL A 30 1.80 0.98 -5.28
CA VAL A 30 2.41 1.97 -6.20
C VAL A 30 1.53 2.18 -7.42
N PHE A 31 1.03 1.11 -8.04
CA PHE A 31 0.08 1.19 -9.15
C PHE A 31 -1.16 2.03 -8.79
N MET A 32 -1.80 1.73 -7.65
CA MET A 32 -2.96 2.49 -7.21
C MET A 32 -2.63 3.96 -6.92
N ASN A 33 -1.46 4.22 -6.33
CA ASN A 33 -0.99 5.58 -6.09
C ASN A 33 -0.81 6.36 -7.40
N GLU A 34 -0.18 5.76 -8.41
CA GLU A 34 -0.02 6.38 -9.74
C GLU A 34 -1.37 6.71 -10.37
N VAL A 35 -2.31 5.76 -10.39
CA VAL A 35 -3.66 6.01 -10.95
C VAL A 35 -4.37 7.16 -10.21
N HIS A 36 -4.25 7.20 -8.88
CA HIS A 36 -4.80 8.30 -8.07
C HIS A 36 -4.09 9.63 -8.35
N ALA A 37 -2.77 9.63 -8.44
CA ALA A 37 -1.95 10.83 -8.65
C ALA A 37 -2.16 11.42 -10.04
N ALA A 38 -2.18 10.58 -11.08
CA ALA A 38 -2.47 10.95 -12.47
C ALA A 38 -3.86 11.58 -12.60
N ARG A 39 -4.85 11.05 -11.89
CA ARG A 39 -6.19 11.67 -11.82
C ARG A 39 -6.16 13.01 -11.08
N ALA A 40 -5.43 13.11 -9.97
CA ALA A 40 -5.40 14.33 -9.15
C ALA A 40 -4.81 15.54 -9.88
N VAL A 41 -3.83 15.31 -10.78
CA VAL A 41 -3.23 16.38 -11.60
C VAL A 41 -4.11 16.84 -12.75
N GLN A 42 -5.29 16.25 -12.97
CA GLN A 42 -6.26 16.68 -13.98
C GLN A 42 -7.32 17.64 -13.44
N ILE A 43 -7.18 18.14 -12.21
CA ILE A 43 -8.14 19.06 -11.60
C ILE A 43 -8.30 20.36 -12.43
N SER A 44 -9.52 20.85 -12.55
CA SER A 44 -9.82 22.13 -13.21
C SER A 44 -9.27 23.33 -12.42
N GLY A 45 -9.08 24.47 -13.09
CA GLY A 45 -8.65 25.71 -12.43
C GLY A 45 -7.16 25.76 -12.09
N GLN A 46 -6.35 24.91 -12.72
CA GLN A 46 -4.89 25.00 -12.61
C GLN A 46 -4.37 26.27 -13.29
N LEU A 47 -3.22 26.75 -12.80
CA LEU A 47 -2.52 27.86 -13.44
C LEU A 47 -2.12 27.46 -14.87
N ALA A 48 -2.54 28.25 -15.85
CA ALA A 48 -2.18 28.04 -17.24
C ALA A 48 -0.65 27.99 -17.39
N ASN A 49 -0.15 27.09 -18.24
CA ASN A 49 1.27 26.87 -18.52
C ASN A 49 2.14 26.43 -17.32
N ARG A 50 1.54 26.09 -16.16
CA ARG A 50 2.25 25.51 -15.02
C ARG A 50 1.45 24.40 -14.34
N PRO A 51 1.12 23.31 -15.07
CA PRO A 51 0.42 22.18 -14.48
C PRO A 51 1.28 21.52 -13.40
N ARG A 52 0.62 20.86 -12.45
CA ARG A 52 1.33 20.04 -11.47
C ARG A 52 1.91 18.81 -12.15
N THR A 53 3.21 18.61 -12.02
CA THR A 53 3.89 17.38 -12.45
C THR A 53 3.98 16.38 -11.31
N LEU A 54 3.93 15.10 -11.66
CA LEU A 54 4.17 14.02 -10.71
C LEU A 54 5.68 13.79 -10.54
N PRO A 55 6.15 13.38 -9.35
CA PRO A 55 7.52 12.95 -9.18
C PRO A 55 7.75 11.63 -9.92
N GLU A 56 8.97 11.42 -10.40
CA GLU A 56 9.38 10.16 -11.04
C GLU A 56 9.64 9.04 -10.03
N GLU A 57 10.01 9.40 -8.80
CA GLU A 57 10.33 8.46 -7.74
C GLU A 57 9.44 8.62 -6.53
N TRP A 58 9.08 7.47 -5.96
CA TRP A 58 8.32 7.33 -4.74
C TRP A 58 9.07 6.45 -3.75
N VAL A 59 8.59 6.44 -2.52
CA VAL A 59 8.93 5.44 -1.53
C VAL A 59 7.65 4.72 -1.16
N VAL A 60 7.64 3.40 -1.36
CA VAL A 60 6.59 2.53 -0.84
C VAL A 60 7.03 1.98 0.51
N ALA A 61 6.21 2.19 1.53
CA ALA A 61 6.39 1.61 2.85
C ALA A 61 5.28 0.58 3.07
N VAL A 62 5.64 -0.65 3.41
CA VAL A 62 4.70 -1.73 3.73
C VAL A 62 5.02 -2.19 5.14
N ASP A 63 4.07 -1.96 6.05
CA ASP A 63 4.24 -2.22 7.48
C ASP A 63 5.58 -1.63 7.99
N ASP A 64 6.56 -2.49 8.30
CA ASP A 64 7.82 -2.11 8.95
C ASP A 64 8.99 -1.85 7.99
N TRP A 65 8.82 -2.04 6.69
CA TRP A 65 9.88 -1.81 5.70
C TRP A 65 9.47 -0.78 4.65
N SER A 66 10.48 -0.20 3.98
CA SER A 66 10.25 0.71 2.88
C SER A 66 11.33 0.63 1.82
N ARG A 67 10.97 0.92 0.56
CA ARG A 67 11.90 0.94 -0.57
C ARG A 67 11.57 2.08 -1.52
N ARG A 68 12.61 2.63 -2.14
CA ARG A 68 12.49 3.56 -3.26
C ARG A 68 11.99 2.81 -4.48
N VAL A 69 11.10 3.46 -5.24
CA VAL A 69 10.50 2.88 -6.43
C VAL A 69 10.33 3.94 -7.52
N ARG A 70 10.43 3.51 -8.77
CA ARG A 70 10.05 4.27 -9.96
C ARG A 70 8.91 3.55 -10.66
N ALA A 71 7.95 4.32 -11.17
CA ALA A 71 6.84 3.79 -11.94
C ALA A 71 6.96 4.23 -13.40
N GLU A 72 6.91 3.28 -14.31
CA GLU A 72 7.02 3.52 -15.75
C GLU A 72 5.78 2.94 -16.44
N GLU A 73 5.05 3.78 -17.17
CA GLU A 73 3.95 3.32 -18.02
C GLU A 73 4.50 2.52 -19.21
N THR A 74 3.92 1.36 -19.45
CA THR A 74 4.26 0.48 -20.58
C THR A 74 3.00 0.14 -21.36
N SER A 75 3.14 -0.32 -22.60
CA SER A 75 2.00 -0.76 -23.43
C SER A 75 1.15 -1.86 -22.79
N GLY A 76 1.74 -2.63 -21.86
CA GLY A 76 1.08 -3.74 -21.19
C GLY A 76 0.63 -3.46 -19.75
N GLY A 77 0.78 -2.25 -19.21
CA GLY A 77 0.49 -1.94 -17.79
C GLY A 77 1.55 -1.05 -17.16
N LEU A 78 1.60 -0.99 -15.84
CA LEU A 78 2.59 -0.18 -15.12
C LEU A 78 3.75 -1.06 -14.66
N ARG A 79 4.97 -0.70 -15.02
CA ARG A 79 6.18 -1.33 -14.50
C ARG A 79 6.60 -0.59 -13.23
N VAL A 80 6.63 -1.30 -12.12
CA VAL A 80 7.13 -0.79 -10.83
C VAL A 80 8.55 -1.31 -10.65
N ILE A 81 9.51 -0.42 -10.59
CA ILE A 81 10.94 -0.72 -10.46
C ILE A 81 11.38 -0.37 -9.05
N PHE A 82 11.89 -1.34 -8.31
CA PHE A 82 12.45 -1.15 -6.98
C PHE A 82 13.93 -0.77 -7.09
N LEU A 83 14.33 0.19 -6.25
CA LEU A 83 15.67 0.76 -6.22
C LEU A 83 16.34 0.45 -4.89
N ASP A 84 17.65 0.24 -4.91
CA ASP A 84 18.48 0.24 -3.71
C ASP A 84 18.72 1.67 -3.20
N ASP A 85 19.44 1.80 -2.08
CA ASP A 85 19.78 3.11 -1.50
C ASP A 85 20.66 3.97 -2.41
N ALA A 86 21.49 3.34 -3.25
CA ALA A 86 22.32 4.00 -4.24
C ALA A 86 21.53 4.41 -5.51
N GLY A 87 20.26 4.01 -5.63
CA GLY A 87 19.40 4.29 -6.77
C GLY A 87 19.54 3.29 -7.93
N ASN A 88 20.25 2.18 -7.75
CA ASN A 88 20.33 1.12 -8.76
C ASN A 88 19.07 0.25 -8.72
N ARG A 89 18.66 -0.23 -9.89
CA ARG A 89 17.55 -1.17 -10.02
C ARG A 89 17.91 -2.51 -9.38
N THR A 90 17.05 -2.97 -8.47
CA THR A 90 17.17 -4.28 -7.82
C THR A 90 16.19 -5.27 -8.43
N GLU A 91 14.91 -4.97 -8.36
CA GLU A 91 13.82 -5.82 -8.82
C GLU A 91 12.78 -4.97 -9.57
N SER A 92 11.95 -5.60 -10.39
CA SER A 92 10.83 -4.91 -11.02
C SER A 92 9.65 -5.84 -11.24
N HIS A 93 8.45 -5.33 -11.02
CA HIS A 93 7.21 -6.06 -11.24
C HIS A 93 6.34 -5.32 -12.26
N LEU A 94 5.76 -6.04 -13.21
CA LEU A 94 4.79 -5.51 -14.16
C LEU A 94 3.37 -5.73 -13.60
N VAL A 95 2.69 -4.63 -13.27
CA VAL A 95 1.33 -4.64 -12.74
C VAL A 95 0.33 -4.34 -13.85
N ARG A 96 -0.63 -5.25 -14.05
CA ARG A 96 -1.71 -5.10 -15.03
C ARG A 96 -3.06 -5.13 -14.34
N SER A 97 -3.82 -4.05 -14.44
CA SER A 97 -5.19 -4.02 -13.91
C SER A 97 -6.00 -2.91 -14.56
N GLN A 98 -7.32 -3.08 -14.56
CA GLN A 98 -8.29 -2.05 -14.90
C GLN A 98 -8.87 -1.37 -13.65
N TRP A 99 -8.24 -1.56 -12.49
CA TRP A 99 -8.71 -0.99 -11.23
C TRP A 99 -8.84 0.52 -11.32
N ARG A 100 -9.92 1.05 -10.73
CA ARG A 100 -10.21 2.48 -10.67
C ARG A 100 -10.40 2.94 -9.23
N PRO A 101 -10.00 4.19 -8.91
CA PRO A 101 -10.28 4.83 -7.63
C PRO A 101 -11.73 4.64 -7.17
N GLY A 102 -11.90 4.13 -5.96
CA GLY A 102 -13.20 3.82 -5.35
C GLY A 102 -13.62 2.35 -5.42
N GLN A 103 -12.96 1.53 -6.25
CA GLN A 103 -13.19 0.08 -6.23
C GLN A 103 -12.51 -0.56 -5.02
N ALA A 104 -13.28 -1.31 -4.22
CA ALA A 104 -12.79 -1.99 -3.03
C ALA A 104 -11.94 -3.25 -3.32
N VAL A 105 -11.90 -3.71 -4.57
CA VAL A 105 -11.17 -4.92 -4.96
C VAL A 105 -10.32 -4.64 -6.18
N PHE A 106 -9.02 -4.90 -6.06
CA PHE A 106 -8.10 -4.98 -7.18
C PHE A 106 -8.18 -6.35 -7.80
N ARG A 107 -8.39 -6.40 -9.12
CA ARG A 107 -8.31 -7.61 -9.92
C ARG A 107 -7.29 -7.35 -11.03
N GLY A 108 -6.26 -8.16 -11.11
CA GLY A 108 -5.19 -7.94 -12.06
C GLY A 108 -4.16 -9.05 -12.03
N GLU A 109 -3.02 -8.77 -12.65
CA GLU A 109 -1.87 -9.67 -12.72
C GLU A 109 -0.61 -8.90 -12.29
N ILE A 110 0.30 -9.58 -11.60
CA ILE A 110 1.66 -9.10 -11.34
C ILE A 110 2.62 -10.10 -11.95
N ASP A 111 3.44 -9.66 -12.90
CA ASP A 111 4.36 -10.51 -13.68
C ASP A 111 3.68 -11.69 -14.39
N GLY A 112 2.39 -11.53 -14.72
CA GLY A 112 1.55 -12.57 -15.33
C GLY A 112 0.84 -13.48 -14.32
N ASP A 113 1.16 -13.39 -13.02
CA ASP A 113 0.44 -14.13 -11.99
C ASP A 113 -0.87 -13.40 -11.62
N PRO A 114 -2.04 -14.05 -11.75
CA PRO A 114 -3.30 -13.44 -11.38
C PRO A 114 -3.39 -13.24 -9.86
N MET A 115 -3.76 -12.04 -9.45
CA MET A 115 -3.89 -11.65 -8.05
C MET A 115 -5.14 -10.80 -7.82
N VAL A 116 -5.89 -11.14 -6.79
CA VAL A 116 -7.07 -10.41 -6.34
C VAL A 116 -6.82 -9.93 -4.92
N VAL A 117 -6.91 -8.62 -4.70
CA VAL A 117 -6.56 -7.99 -3.43
C VAL A 117 -7.71 -7.11 -2.97
N GLU A 118 -8.11 -7.28 -1.72
CA GLU A 118 -9.10 -6.40 -1.09
C GLU A 118 -8.41 -5.13 -0.58
N ILE A 119 -9.05 -3.98 -0.82
CA ILE A 119 -8.47 -2.66 -0.60
C ILE A 119 -9.39 -1.82 0.28
N TRP A 120 -8.81 -1.22 1.31
CA TRP A 120 -9.41 -0.10 2.02
C TRP A 120 -8.49 1.11 1.95
N ARG A 121 -9.07 2.29 1.74
CA ARG A 121 -8.29 3.52 1.81
C ARG A 121 -7.98 3.83 3.27
N ALA A 122 -6.70 3.94 3.60
CA ALA A 122 -6.24 4.43 4.90
C ALA A 122 -6.08 5.95 4.86
N LYS A 123 -5.86 6.60 6.02
CA LYS A 123 -5.55 8.04 6.08
C LYS A 123 -4.38 8.38 5.15
N GLN A 124 -3.38 7.49 5.10
CA GLN A 124 -2.27 7.56 4.16
C GLN A 124 -2.06 6.17 3.55
N GLY A 125 -2.09 6.06 2.22
CA GLY A 125 -1.97 4.77 1.55
C GLY A 125 -3.22 3.88 1.66
N TYR A 126 -2.99 2.57 1.69
CA TYR A 126 -4.00 1.55 1.54
C TYR A 126 -3.78 0.44 2.56
N ARG A 127 -4.87 -0.11 3.09
CA ARG A 127 -4.84 -1.42 3.76
C ARG A 127 -5.17 -2.47 2.70
N LEU A 128 -4.28 -3.42 2.52
CA LEU A 128 -4.37 -4.48 1.52
C LEU A 128 -4.57 -5.81 2.23
N ARG A 129 -5.51 -6.64 1.76
CA ARG A 129 -5.70 -8.00 2.25
C ARG A 129 -5.59 -9.03 1.13
N TYR A 130 -4.80 -10.06 1.38
CA TYR A 130 -4.54 -11.14 0.45
C TYR A 130 -4.21 -12.43 1.19
N ARG A 131 -4.93 -13.53 0.87
CA ARG A 131 -4.69 -14.88 1.42
C ARG A 131 -4.56 -14.91 2.96
N GLY A 132 -5.46 -14.23 3.67
CA GLY A 132 -5.46 -14.19 5.15
C GLY A 132 -4.42 -13.25 5.76
N ALA A 133 -3.56 -12.65 4.95
CA ALA A 133 -2.59 -11.65 5.36
C ALA A 133 -3.17 -10.23 5.14
N ALA A 134 -2.76 -9.29 6.00
CA ALA A 134 -3.13 -7.89 5.90
C ALA A 134 -1.85 -7.04 6.00
N ALA A 135 -1.73 -6.02 5.16
CA ALA A 135 -0.60 -5.10 5.17
C ALA A 135 -1.08 -3.66 4.99
N HIS A 136 -0.41 -2.71 5.64
CA HIS A 136 -0.60 -1.29 5.43
C HIS A 136 0.48 -0.76 4.49
N ALA A 137 0.11 -0.43 3.26
CA ALA A 137 1.01 0.07 2.24
C ALA A 137 0.79 1.56 1.98
N ALA A 138 1.82 2.37 2.24
CA ALA A 138 1.81 3.82 2.03
C ALA A 138 2.88 4.25 1.04
N VAL A 139 2.44 4.91 -0.03
CA VAL A 139 3.31 5.45 -1.08
C VAL A 139 3.46 6.95 -0.88
N ARG A 140 4.70 7.44 -0.86
CA ARG A 140 5.05 8.83 -0.54
C ARG A 140 6.13 9.35 -1.48
N THR A 141 6.26 10.67 -1.61
CA THR A 141 7.46 11.27 -2.22
C THR A 141 8.67 11.02 -1.32
N LEU A 142 9.89 11.13 -1.86
CA LEU A 142 11.12 10.94 -1.07
C LEU A 142 11.15 11.87 0.15
N THR A 143 10.89 13.16 -0.05
CA THR A 143 10.80 14.14 1.03
C THR A 143 9.67 13.81 2.00
N GLY A 144 8.51 13.41 1.48
CA GLY A 144 7.35 13.04 2.31
C GLY A 144 7.64 11.82 3.20
N HIS A 145 8.40 10.83 2.70
CA HIS A 145 8.83 9.69 3.49
C HIS A 145 9.86 10.10 4.56
N ARG A 146 10.88 10.88 4.19
CA ARG A 146 11.88 11.39 5.13
C ARG A 146 11.25 12.15 6.30
N LEU A 147 10.25 12.99 6.03
CA LEU A 147 9.52 13.72 7.08
C LEU A 147 8.61 12.81 7.90
N ASN A 148 8.04 11.78 7.28
CA ASN A 148 7.20 10.82 7.99
C ASN A 148 7.99 9.99 9.02
N GLN A 149 9.27 9.71 8.76
CA GLN A 149 10.16 9.04 9.71
C GLN A 149 10.41 9.84 10.99
N LEU A 150 10.14 11.16 10.98
CA LEU A 150 10.25 12.03 12.15
C LEU A 150 8.97 12.07 12.99
N MET A 151 7.90 11.40 12.55
CA MET A 151 6.64 11.38 13.29
C MET A 151 6.75 10.46 14.51
N PRO A 152 6.33 10.93 15.71
CA PRO A 152 6.30 10.08 16.89
C PRO A 152 5.37 8.88 16.71
N GLU A 153 5.77 7.75 17.28
CA GLU A 153 4.92 6.56 17.34
C GLU A 153 3.68 6.85 18.21
N LYS A 154 2.51 6.42 17.74
CA LYS A 154 1.27 6.61 18.48
C LYS A 154 1.13 5.53 19.54
N VAL A 155 1.28 5.92 20.80
CA VAL A 155 0.93 5.07 21.94
C VAL A 155 -0.58 4.91 21.99
N ALA A 156 -1.06 3.68 22.14
CA ALA A 156 -2.48 3.40 22.31
C ALA A 156 -3.02 4.13 23.56
N PRO A 157 -4.26 4.66 23.52
CA PRO A 157 -4.86 5.27 24.70
C PRO A 157 -5.00 4.22 25.81
N ASP A 158 -4.79 4.65 27.06
CA ASP A 158 -5.02 3.79 28.21
C ASP A 158 -6.52 3.45 28.31
N THR A 159 -6.85 2.17 28.13
CA THR A 159 -8.20 1.66 28.34
C THR A 159 -8.30 1.16 29.78
N SER A 160 -8.85 1.99 30.66
CA SER A 160 -9.15 1.56 32.03
C SER A 160 -10.03 0.30 32.00
N LYS A 161 -9.88 -0.60 32.98
CA LYS A 161 -10.74 -1.79 33.12
C LYS A 161 -12.16 -1.47 33.63
N MET A 162 -12.57 -0.20 33.64
CA MET A 162 -13.89 0.24 34.08
C MET A 162 -14.75 0.63 32.87
N LEU A 163 -15.92 0.00 32.73
CA LEU A 163 -16.93 0.38 31.75
C LEU A 163 -17.80 1.49 32.35
N LEU A 164 -17.47 2.75 32.05
CA LEU A 164 -18.29 3.89 32.46
C LEU A 164 -19.51 4.03 31.54
N CYS A 165 -20.66 4.40 32.11
CA CYS A 165 -21.83 4.73 31.31
C CYS A 165 -21.55 6.01 30.51
N PRO A 166 -21.54 5.97 29.15
CA PRO A 166 -21.12 7.12 28.35
C PRO A 166 -22.18 8.23 28.30
N MET A 167 -23.41 7.93 28.70
CA MET A 167 -24.51 8.88 28.77
C MET A 167 -25.36 8.62 30.02
N PRO A 168 -25.89 9.65 30.70
CA PRO A 168 -26.92 9.46 31.72
C PRO A 168 -28.20 8.92 31.05
N GLY A 169 -28.77 7.86 31.61
CA GLY A 169 -30.07 7.31 31.22
C GLY A 169 -31.23 8.06 31.87
#